data_AF-A0A2U2XBL0-F1
#
_entry.id   AF-A0A2U2XBL0-F1
#
_cell.length_a   1.000
_cell.length_b   1.000
_cell.length_c   1.000
_cell.angle_alpha   90.00
_cell.angle_beta   90.00
_cell.angle_gamma   90.00
#
_symmetry.space_group_name_H-M   'P 1'
#
loop_
_entity.id
_entity.type
_entity.pdbx_description
1 polymer ?
#
loop_
_entity_poly.entity_id
_entity_poly.type
_entity_poly.pdbx_seq_one_letter_code
_entity_poly.pdbx_strand_id
1 'polypeptide(L)'
;MKLKFKHSLLVMLSLLSFGYANAQSQIIKLDSENGSFKNFPILPDNEVFAIEGEIDKSIKLVEIAISEEKSGKDPVLYSWNRSLNNNSESFSVIITQPLKAGATYDFTITTFKSLETEAKKKILGNILIRSHHLIQSEVILKKNEIRVNDTKGLIKGLNEIAHQGIALQRSRNGIEFNGLSGLVESEIKKLNKLKIKNLMRKRKTIEKDSISVAALNKKIDYLTELILTEIKPFISSELVEQYRKYVITEVKTRKGNFTLPINGGLYAWNLNSNINNVSFSNTGLTPGVGFTLPFKRSFSVKGKSISSLGLSLGVLTNKLEDGNGDRYGTPTINLPVYGALGVNIFRVIRVNAGVLMVSNLDNPTNKLKFLPTFGIALELDAWIGVRK
;
A
#
# COMPACT_ATOMS: atom_id res chain seq x y z
N MET A 1 19.09 -42.36 -29.49
CA MET A 1 19.36 -41.16 -28.67
C MET A 1 18.26 -40.09 -28.76
N LYS A 2 17.70 -39.79 -29.94
CA LYS A 2 16.61 -38.78 -30.13
C LYS A 2 15.29 -39.07 -29.38
N LEU A 3 14.95 -40.34 -29.12
CA LEU A 3 13.69 -40.71 -28.44
C LEU A 3 13.71 -40.40 -26.93
N LYS A 4 14.87 -40.55 -26.26
CA LYS A 4 15.02 -40.28 -24.81
C LYS A 4 14.95 -38.77 -24.51
N PHE A 5 15.45 -37.94 -25.43
CA PHE A 5 15.41 -36.48 -25.31
C PHE A 5 13.97 -35.94 -25.42
N LYS A 6 13.15 -36.51 -26.32
CA LYS A 6 11.73 -36.14 -26.45
C LYS A 6 10.91 -36.48 -25.20
N HIS A 7 11.14 -37.64 -24.59
CA HIS A 7 10.46 -38.03 -23.36
C HIS A 7 10.88 -37.17 -22.17
N SER A 8 12.17 -36.83 -22.05
CA SER A 8 12.66 -35.92 -21.01
C SER A 8 12.10 -34.51 -21.14
N LEU A 9 11.95 -33.99 -22.37
CA LEU A 9 11.36 -32.68 -22.62
C LEU A 9 9.87 -32.65 -22.25
N LEU A 10 9.13 -33.73 -22.55
CA LEU A 10 7.70 -33.81 -22.30
C LEU A 10 7.38 -33.95 -20.79
N VAL A 11 8.23 -34.67 -20.05
CA VAL A 11 8.16 -34.72 -18.57
C VAL A 11 8.48 -33.36 -17.95
N MET A 12 9.49 -32.64 -18.45
CA MET A 12 9.84 -31.30 -17.98
C MET A 12 8.72 -30.28 -18.26
N LEU A 13 8.10 -30.34 -19.46
CA LEU A 13 6.95 -29.48 -19.80
C LEU A 13 5.72 -29.79 -18.93
N SER A 14 5.49 -31.07 -18.60
CA SER A 14 4.41 -31.49 -17.70
C SER A 14 4.63 -31.03 -16.26
N LEU A 15 5.88 -31.03 -15.76
CA LEU A 15 6.20 -30.51 -14.43
C LEU A 15 6.04 -28.99 -14.33
N LEU A 16 6.32 -28.27 -15.42
CA LEU A 16 6.12 -26.83 -15.50
C LEU A 16 4.63 -26.44 -15.49
N SER A 17 3.74 -27.21 -16.14
CA SER A 17 2.31 -26.90 -16.19
C SER A 17 1.58 -27.13 -14.86
N PHE A 18 2.04 -28.06 -14.00
CA PHE A 18 1.49 -28.21 -12.64
C PHE A 18 1.84 -27.05 -11.70
N GLY A 19 2.95 -26.34 -11.95
CA GLY A 19 3.35 -25.18 -11.13
C GLY A 19 2.44 -23.96 -11.25
N TYR A 20 1.73 -23.80 -12.38
CA TYR A 20 0.86 -22.64 -12.64
C TYR A 20 -0.58 -22.80 -12.15
N ALA A 21 -0.99 -24.01 -11.73
CA ALA A 21 -2.39 -24.31 -11.38
C ALA A 21 -2.84 -23.84 -9.98
N ASN A 22 -1.93 -23.27 -9.16
CA ASN A 22 -2.23 -22.86 -7.77
C ASN A 22 -2.34 -21.33 -7.56
N ALA A 23 -2.52 -20.54 -8.61
CA ALA A 23 -2.63 -19.07 -8.50
C ALA A 23 -4.04 -18.56 -8.15
N GLN A 24 -4.84 -19.32 -7.39
CA GLN A 24 -6.14 -18.85 -6.92
C GLN A 24 -5.94 -18.01 -5.65
N SER A 25 -6.25 -16.71 -5.72
CA SER A 25 -6.16 -15.80 -4.57
C SER A 25 -7.01 -16.29 -3.41
N GLN A 26 -6.45 -16.34 -2.21
CA GLN A 26 -7.17 -16.81 -1.02
C GLN A 26 -8.36 -15.87 -0.72
N ILE A 27 -9.52 -16.44 -0.40
CA ILE A 27 -10.74 -15.69 -0.08
C ILE A 27 -11.01 -15.79 1.43
N ILE A 28 -11.15 -14.65 2.08
CA ILE A 28 -11.49 -14.50 3.48
C ILE A 28 -12.92 -14.00 3.58
N LYS A 29 -13.78 -14.78 4.25
CA LYS A 29 -15.21 -14.46 4.39
C LYS A 29 -15.48 -13.74 5.70
N LEU A 30 -16.08 -12.56 5.61
CA LEU A 30 -16.63 -11.79 6.71
C LEU A 30 -17.91 -12.47 7.22
N ASP A 31 -17.94 -12.69 8.53
CA ASP A 31 -19.15 -12.94 9.29
C ASP A 31 -19.80 -11.61 9.70
N SER A 32 -20.80 -11.19 8.94
CA SER A 32 -21.56 -9.96 9.20
C SER A 32 -22.38 -10.02 10.49
N GLU A 33 -22.67 -11.22 11.04
CA GLU A 33 -23.43 -11.37 12.29
C GLU A 33 -22.51 -11.27 13.50
N ASN A 34 -21.38 -11.98 13.45
CA ASN A 34 -20.44 -12.05 14.56
C ASN A 34 -19.34 -10.97 14.51
N GLY A 35 -19.26 -10.20 13.44
CA GLY A 35 -18.21 -9.18 13.26
C GLY A 35 -16.80 -9.79 13.25
N SER A 36 -16.64 -10.97 12.65
CA SER A 36 -15.38 -11.73 12.63
C SER A 36 -15.16 -12.39 11.26
N PHE A 37 -14.08 -13.12 11.05
CA PHE A 37 -13.88 -13.89 9.81
C PHE A 37 -14.30 -15.36 10.00
N LYS A 38 -15.22 -15.87 9.16
CA LYS A 38 -15.83 -17.22 9.31
C LYS A 38 -14.81 -18.37 9.17
N ASN A 39 -13.83 -18.23 8.27
CA ASN A 39 -13.06 -19.38 7.77
C ASN A 39 -11.55 -19.36 8.07
N PHE A 40 -11.02 -18.26 8.59
CA PHE A 40 -9.57 -18.13 8.80
C PHE A 40 -9.26 -17.18 9.97
N PRO A 41 -8.86 -17.69 11.14
CA PRO A 41 -8.26 -16.83 12.17
C PRO A 41 -6.85 -16.35 11.76
N ILE A 42 -6.31 -16.88 10.65
CA ILE A 42 -4.95 -16.61 10.18
C ILE A 42 -4.98 -16.14 8.72
N LEU A 43 -4.57 -14.90 8.49
CA LEU A 43 -4.49 -14.29 7.17
C LEU A 43 -3.31 -14.86 6.35
N PRO A 44 -3.40 -14.88 5.01
CA PRO A 44 -2.24 -15.16 4.17
C PRO A 44 -1.12 -14.16 4.44
N ASP A 45 0.11 -14.64 4.40
CA ASP A 45 1.31 -13.81 4.43
C ASP A 45 1.87 -13.65 3.02
N ASN A 46 2.38 -12.46 2.70
CA ASN A 46 3.08 -12.17 1.44
C ASN A 46 2.29 -12.45 0.14
N GLU A 47 0.98 -12.66 0.23
CA GLU A 47 0.11 -13.00 -0.90
C GLU A 47 -1.06 -12.01 -1.02
N VAL A 48 -1.58 -11.89 -2.24
CA VAL A 48 -2.82 -11.15 -2.54
C VAL A 48 -4.00 -12.03 -2.15
N PHE A 49 -5.00 -11.43 -1.50
CA PHE A 49 -6.20 -12.13 -1.07
C PHE A 49 -7.43 -11.25 -1.26
N ALA A 50 -8.62 -11.86 -1.24
CA ALA A 50 -9.89 -11.14 -1.32
C ALA A 50 -10.64 -11.23 0.02
N ILE A 51 -11.29 -10.14 0.40
CA ILE A 51 -12.26 -10.14 1.50
C ILE A 51 -13.65 -10.11 0.89
N GLU A 52 -14.46 -11.10 1.22
CA GLU A 52 -15.85 -11.23 0.79
C GLU A 52 -16.79 -11.16 1.97
N GLY A 53 -17.98 -10.59 1.76
CA GLY A 53 -19.00 -10.55 2.80
C GLY A 53 -20.39 -10.37 2.23
N GLU A 54 -21.39 -10.77 3.01
CA GLU A 54 -22.81 -10.61 2.70
C GLU A 54 -23.24 -9.17 2.98
N ILE A 55 -23.94 -8.57 2.02
CA ILE A 55 -24.45 -7.20 2.09
C ILE A 55 -25.84 -7.10 1.49
N ASP A 56 -26.63 -6.18 2.04
CA ASP A 56 -27.93 -5.81 1.50
C ASP A 56 -27.78 -5.06 0.14
N LYS A 57 -28.81 -5.14 -0.71
CA LYS A 57 -28.89 -4.45 -2.02
C LYS A 57 -28.86 -2.91 -1.91
N SER A 58 -29.23 -2.38 -0.76
CA SER A 58 -29.17 -0.96 -0.39
C SER A 58 -27.73 -0.46 -0.19
N ILE A 59 -26.78 -1.35 0.12
CA ILE A 59 -25.36 -1.01 0.28
C ILE A 59 -24.73 -0.71 -1.07
N LYS A 60 -24.18 0.48 -1.23
CA LYS A 60 -23.57 0.95 -2.48
C LYS A 60 -22.05 1.07 -2.44
N LEU A 61 -21.48 1.19 -1.24
CA LEU A 61 -20.05 1.30 -1.01
C LEU A 61 -19.66 0.47 0.22
N VAL A 62 -18.50 -0.17 0.14
CA VAL A 62 -17.83 -0.83 1.26
C VAL A 62 -16.40 -0.31 1.31
N GLU A 63 -15.95 0.12 2.48
CA GLU A 63 -14.57 0.54 2.74
C GLU A 63 -13.94 -0.41 3.74
N ILE A 64 -12.72 -0.85 3.46
CA ILE A 64 -11.91 -1.70 4.33
C ILE A 64 -10.62 -0.95 4.66
N ALA A 65 -10.46 -0.58 5.92
CA ALA A 65 -9.22 -0.01 6.44
C ALA A 65 -8.43 -1.09 7.17
N ILE A 66 -7.16 -1.26 6.80
CA ILE A 66 -6.25 -2.25 7.38
C ILE A 66 -5.11 -1.52 8.09
N SER A 67 -4.95 -1.79 9.39
CA SER A 67 -3.91 -1.19 10.24
C SER A 67 -2.98 -2.26 10.80
N GLU A 68 -1.67 -2.03 10.75
CA GLU A 68 -0.70 -2.87 11.46
C GLU A 68 -0.50 -2.29 12.87
N GLU A 69 -0.86 -3.07 13.89
CA GLU A 69 -0.96 -2.66 15.31
C GLU A 69 0.30 -1.91 15.83
N LYS A 70 1.49 -2.29 15.34
CA LYS A 70 2.78 -1.78 15.83
C LYS A 70 3.51 -0.86 14.85
N SER A 71 2.88 -0.46 13.75
CA SER A 71 3.56 0.30 12.68
C SER A 71 3.57 1.81 12.94
N GLY A 72 2.57 2.34 13.66
CA GLY A 72 2.33 3.79 13.76
C GLY A 72 2.04 4.46 12.42
N LYS A 73 1.73 3.68 11.38
CA LYS A 73 1.39 4.15 10.04
C LYS A 73 -0.10 4.29 9.88
N ASP A 74 -0.51 5.20 9.00
CA ASP A 74 -1.90 5.36 8.61
C ASP A 74 -2.46 4.04 8.03
N PRO A 75 -3.75 3.75 8.29
CA PRO A 75 -4.42 2.59 7.73
C PRO A 75 -4.41 2.63 6.20
N VAL A 76 -4.29 1.45 5.60
CA VAL A 76 -4.42 1.31 4.15
C VAL A 76 -5.88 1.06 3.82
N LEU A 77 -6.45 1.92 2.97
CA LEU A 77 -7.86 1.90 2.60
C LEU A 77 -8.08 1.20 1.27
N TYR A 78 -9.05 0.30 1.24
CA TYR A 78 -9.58 -0.33 0.05
C TYR A 78 -11.08 -0.07 -0.05
N SER A 79 -11.59 0.13 -1.26
CA SER A 79 -13.01 0.43 -1.47
C SER A 79 -13.60 -0.49 -2.52
N TRP A 80 -14.82 -0.97 -2.28
CA TRP A 80 -15.67 -1.61 -3.27
C TRP A 80 -16.89 -0.76 -3.54
N ASN A 81 -17.10 -0.42 -4.81
CA ASN A 81 -18.26 0.31 -5.29
C ASN A 81 -19.18 -0.65 -6.04
N ARG A 82 -20.44 -0.73 -5.61
CA ARG A 82 -21.46 -1.48 -6.34
C ARG A 82 -21.64 -0.83 -7.71
N SER A 83 -21.61 -1.59 -8.80
CA SER A 83 -21.95 -1.07 -10.13
C SER A 83 -23.47 -0.86 -10.26
N LEU A 84 -23.91 0.00 -11.17
CA LEU A 84 -25.33 0.40 -11.29
C LEU A 84 -26.28 -0.79 -11.50
N ASN A 85 -25.83 -1.83 -12.21
CA ASN A 85 -26.64 -3.01 -12.54
C ASN A 85 -26.36 -4.21 -11.63
N ASN A 86 -25.48 -4.07 -10.63
CA ASN A 86 -25.13 -5.20 -9.77
C ASN A 86 -26.13 -5.34 -8.60
N ASN A 87 -26.90 -6.42 -8.63
CA ASN A 87 -27.86 -6.80 -7.60
C ASN A 87 -27.36 -7.91 -6.65
N SER A 88 -26.05 -8.20 -6.64
CA SER A 88 -25.45 -9.20 -5.75
C SER A 88 -25.69 -8.87 -4.28
N GLU A 89 -25.90 -9.89 -3.47
CA GLU A 89 -25.99 -9.76 -2.00
C GLU A 89 -24.62 -9.97 -1.34
N SER A 90 -23.55 -9.78 -2.12
CA SER A 90 -22.17 -9.92 -1.67
C SER A 90 -21.28 -8.84 -2.27
N PHE A 91 -20.20 -8.53 -1.55
CA PHE A 91 -19.06 -7.76 -2.06
C PHE A 91 -17.80 -8.63 -2.08
N SER A 92 -16.82 -8.22 -2.89
CA SER A 92 -15.48 -8.79 -2.91
C SER A 92 -14.46 -7.66 -3.11
N VAL A 93 -13.55 -7.49 -2.16
CA VAL A 93 -12.47 -6.48 -2.19
C VAL A 93 -11.14 -7.22 -2.27
N ILE A 94 -10.37 -6.94 -3.32
CA ILE A 94 -9.02 -7.52 -3.49
C ILE A 94 -8.01 -6.66 -2.72
N ILE A 95 -7.29 -7.29 -1.79
CA ILE A 95 -6.21 -6.68 -1.01
C ILE A 95 -4.89 -6.95 -1.72
N THR A 96 -4.38 -5.92 -2.40
CA THR A 96 -3.21 -6.03 -3.26
C THR A 96 -1.88 -5.84 -2.52
N GLN A 97 -1.89 -5.16 -1.37
CA GLN A 97 -0.69 -5.01 -0.56
C GLN A 97 -0.44 -6.28 0.27
N PRO A 98 0.70 -6.96 0.08
CA PRO A 98 1.00 -8.16 0.86
C PRO A 98 1.17 -7.83 2.34
N LEU A 99 0.56 -8.64 3.21
CA LEU A 99 0.70 -8.53 4.65
C LEU A 99 2.00 -9.21 5.11
N LYS A 100 2.67 -8.62 6.12
CA LYS A 100 3.90 -9.18 6.67
C LYS A 100 3.61 -10.48 7.39
N ALA A 101 4.49 -11.47 7.22
CA ALA A 101 4.41 -12.75 7.92
C ALA A 101 4.55 -12.59 9.44
N GLY A 102 3.69 -13.28 10.20
CA GLY A 102 3.68 -13.29 11.66
C GLY A 102 3.34 -11.97 12.36
N ALA A 103 2.78 -11.00 11.63
CA ALA A 103 2.33 -9.72 12.16
C ALA A 103 0.84 -9.75 12.54
N THR A 104 0.42 -8.75 13.31
CA THR A 104 -0.96 -8.58 13.77
C THR A 104 -1.58 -7.36 13.08
N TYR A 105 -2.81 -7.51 12.62
CA TYR A 105 -3.54 -6.48 11.90
C TYR A 105 -4.95 -6.28 12.45
N ASP A 106 -5.41 -5.03 12.40
CA ASP A 106 -6.77 -4.63 12.70
C ASP A 106 -7.49 -4.23 11.41
N PHE A 107 -8.73 -4.69 11.27
CA PHE A 107 -9.58 -4.42 10.12
C PHE A 107 -10.79 -3.61 10.57
N THR A 108 -11.04 -2.51 9.87
CA THR A 108 -12.29 -1.76 10.00
C THR A 108 -13.03 -1.83 8.67
N ILE A 109 -14.15 -2.54 8.66
CA ILE A 109 -15.01 -2.69 7.47
C ILE A 109 -16.24 -1.83 7.68
N THR A 110 -16.41 -0.81 6.85
CA THR A 110 -17.52 0.13 6.92
C THR A 110 -18.39 -0.02 5.68
N THR A 111 -19.68 -0.24 5.87
CA THR A 111 -20.66 -0.34 4.78
C THR A 111 -21.48 0.94 4.71
N PHE A 112 -21.83 1.35 3.50
CA PHE A 112 -22.57 2.59 3.25
C PHE A 112 -23.79 2.32 2.37
N LYS A 113 -24.94 2.81 2.84
CA LYS A 113 -26.22 2.75 2.10
C LYS A 113 -26.45 4.01 1.31
N SER A 114 -27.27 3.93 0.26
CA SER A 114 -27.70 5.12 -0.48
C SER A 114 -28.42 6.10 0.46
N LEU A 115 -28.10 7.39 0.34
CA LEU A 115 -28.75 8.43 1.12
C LEU A 115 -29.99 8.95 0.39
N GLU A 116 -31.14 8.92 1.07
CA GLU A 116 -32.41 9.42 0.54
C GLU A 116 -32.40 10.95 0.35
N THR A 117 -33.18 11.44 -0.60
CA THR A 117 -33.28 12.89 -0.90
C THR A 117 -33.71 13.70 0.31
N GLU A 118 -34.62 13.19 1.15
CA GLU A 118 -35.09 13.92 2.32
C GLU A 118 -34.02 13.99 3.42
N ALA A 119 -33.25 12.91 3.60
CA ALA A 119 -32.11 12.90 4.50
C ALA A 119 -31.02 13.91 4.05
N LYS A 120 -30.77 14.03 2.74
CA LYS A 120 -29.86 15.07 2.19
C LYS A 120 -30.32 16.47 2.54
N LYS A 121 -31.62 16.78 2.39
CA LYS A 121 -32.18 18.08 2.77
C LYS A 121 -32.03 18.35 4.27
N LYS A 122 -32.26 17.34 5.12
CA LYS A 122 -32.12 17.47 6.57
C LYS A 122 -30.68 17.78 6.98
N ILE A 123 -29.70 17.08 6.40
CA ILE A 123 -28.26 17.36 6.65
C ILE A 123 -27.93 18.80 6.26
N LEU A 124 -28.32 19.20 5.05
CA LEU A 124 -28.08 20.55 4.56
C LEU A 124 -28.75 21.60 5.45
N GLY A 125 -30.02 21.42 5.81
CA GLY A 125 -30.76 22.31 6.71
C GLY A 125 -30.09 22.44 8.07
N ASN A 126 -29.64 21.33 8.67
CA ASN A 126 -28.93 21.34 9.95
C ASN A 126 -27.61 22.13 9.89
N ILE A 127 -26.83 21.95 8.82
CA ILE A 127 -25.59 22.70 8.61
C ILE A 127 -25.90 24.19 8.48
N LEU A 128 -26.91 24.57 7.71
CA LEU A 128 -27.29 25.97 7.50
C LEU A 128 -27.79 26.63 8.78
N ILE A 129 -28.69 25.99 9.52
CA ILE A 129 -29.22 26.51 10.79
C ILE A 129 -28.08 26.74 11.78
N ARG A 130 -27.19 25.76 11.96
CA ARG A 130 -26.03 25.89 12.88
C ARG A 130 -25.07 26.97 12.42
N SER A 131 -24.79 27.05 11.12
CA SER A 131 -23.92 28.09 10.55
C SER A 131 -24.51 29.47 10.75
N HIS A 132 -25.81 29.64 10.50
CA HIS A 132 -26.53 30.89 10.71
C HIS A 132 -26.46 31.35 12.17
N HIS A 133 -26.74 30.46 13.12
CA HIS A 133 -26.64 30.77 14.55
C HIS A 133 -25.22 31.16 14.97
N LEU A 134 -24.19 30.47 14.47
CA LEU A 134 -22.80 30.82 14.76
C LEU A 134 -22.42 32.19 14.18
N ILE A 135 -22.85 32.50 12.96
CA ILE A 135 -22.62 33.82 12.36
C ILE A 135 -23.35 34.89 13.19
N GLN A 136 -24.60 34.66 13.59
CA GLN A 136 -25.37 35.59 14.43
C GLN A 136 -24.71 35.86 15.78
N SER A 137 -24.11 34.85 16.42
CA SER A 137 -23.44 35.05 17.71
C SER A 137 -22.12 35.83 17.59
N GLU A 138 -21.42 35.68 16.46
CA GLU A 138 -20.09 36.27 16.26
C GLU A 138 -20.11 37.65 15.58
N VAL A 139 -21.16 37.97 14.81
CA VAL A 139 -21.27 39.25 14.10
C VAL A 139 -22.05 40.26 14.94
N ILE A 140 -21.36 41.29 15.41
CA ILE A 140 -21.94 42.34 16.26
C ILE A 140 -22.05 43.68 15.54
N LEU A 141 -23.06 44.47 15.92
CA LEU A 141 -23.22 45.85 15.51
C LEU A 141 -22.66 46.79 16.59
N LYS A 142 -21.61 47.56 16.27
CA LYS A 142 -21.00 48.53 17.19
C LYS A 142 -21.02 49.93 16.60
N LYS A 143 -21.86 50.82 17.14
CA LYS A 143 -21.91 52.27 16.83
C LYS A 143 -21.88 52.64 15.33
N ASN A 144 -22.43 51.80 14.44
CA ASN A 144 -22.48 51.94 12.96
C ASN A 144 -21.44 51.14 12.15
N GLU A 145 -20.71 50.23 12.78
CA GLU A 145 -19.84 49.27 12.12
C GLU A 145 -20.32 47.84 12.40
N ILE A 146 -20.33 47.02 11.36
CA ILE A 146 -20.46 45.57 11.52
C ILE A 146 -19.06 45.06 11.83
N ARG A 147 -18.93 44.26 12.89
CA ARG A 147 -17.66 43.62 13.26
C ARG A 147 -17.87 42.15 13.57
N VAL A 148 -16.82 41.37 13.36
CA VAL A 148 -16.79 39.96 13.74
C VAL A 148 -15.90 39.86 14.98
N ASN A 149 -16.42 39.31 16.08
CA ASN A 149 -15.70 39.20 17.35
C ASN A 149 -14.42 38.37 17.19
N ASP A 150 -14.54 37.13 16.73
CA ASP A 150 -13.41 36.27 16.38
C ASP A 150 -13.52 35.78 14.93
N THR A 151 -12.82 36.44 14.01
CA THR A 151 -12.78 36.04 12.60
C THR A 151 -12.19 34.64 12.41
N LYS A 152 -11.14 34.28 13.16
CA LYS A 152 -10.47 32.98 13.00
C LYS A 152 -11.34 31.87 13.60
N GLY A 153 -11.90 32.10 14.78
CA GLY A 153 -12.85 31.21 15.44
C GLY A 153 -14.10 30.97 14.59
N LEU A 154 -14.67 32.02 13.98
CA LEU A 154 -15.83 31.87 13.10
C LEU A 154 -15.52 30.97 11.88
N ILE A 155 -14.41 31.21 11.18
CA ILE A 155 -14.02 30.37 10.02
C ILE A 155 -13.82 28.91 10.45
N LYS A 156 -13.10 28.70 11.56
CA LYS A 156 -12.85 27.36 12.09
C LYS A 156 -14.16 26.66 12.48
N GLY A 157 -15.04 27.35 13.20
CA GLY A 157 -16.32 26.83 13.64
C GLY A 157 -17.26 26.50 12.48
N LEU A 158 -17.29 27.33 11.43
CA LEU A 158 -18.07 27.05 10.21
C LEU A 158 -17.57 25.79 9.48
N ASN A 159 -16.25 25.64 9.35
CA ASN A 159 -15.65 24.42 8.81
C ASN A 159 -15.96 23.19 9.67
N GLU A 160 -15.87 23.32 10.99
CA GLU A 160 -16.22 22.24 11.92
C GLU A 160 -17.70 21.84 11.81
N ILE A 161 -18.63 22.80 11.69
CA ILE A 161 -20.05 22.52 11.48
C ILE A 161 -20.26 21.76 10.16
N ALA A 162 -19.61 22.19 9.08
CA ALA A 162 -19.73 21.53 7.78
C ALA A 162 -19.18 20.09 7.85
N HIS A 163 -17.96 19.90 8.36
CA HIS A 163 -17.33 18.58 8.49
C HIS A 163 -18.12 17.65 9.42
N GLN A 164 -18.59 18.12 10.57
CA GLN A 164 -19.43 17.32 11.47
C GLN A 164 -20.76 16.94 10.82
N GLY A 165 -21.36 17.87 10.06
CA GLY A 165 -22.64 17.65 9.39
C GLY A 165 -22.58 16.56 8.32
N ILE A 166 -21.41 16.34 7.72
CA ILE A 166 -21.19 15.33 6.67
C ILE A 166 -20.30 14.16 7.11
N ALA A 167 -19.97 14.04 8.40
CA ALA A 167 -18.94 13.12 8.88
C ALA A 167 -19.23 11.65 8.56
N LEU A 168 -20.52 11.28 8.57
CA LEU A 168 -21.00 9.92 8.30
C LEU A 168 -21.27 9.67 6.81
N GLN A 169 -21.07 10.68 5.97
CA GLN A 169 -21.38 10.63 4.55
C GLN A 169 -20.09 10.45 3.75
N ARG A 170 -20.19 9.69 2.68
CA ARG A 170 -19.13 9.52 1.68
C ARG A 170 -19.72 9.73 0.31
N SER A 171 -18.88 10.19 -0.62
CA SER A 171 -19.28 10.28 -2.01
C SER A 171 -18.86 9.03 -2.76
N ARG A 172 -19.81 8.36 -3.41
CA ARG A 172 -19.56 7.12 -4.16
C ARG A 172 -18.59 7.33 -5.34
N ASN A 173 -18.55 8.54 -5.90
CA ASN A 173 -17.65 8.90 -7.01
C ASN A 173 -16.34 9.56 -6.54
N GLY A 174 -16.02 9.51 -5.25
CA GLY A 174 -14.75 10.02 -4.71
C GLY A 174 -14.67 11.54 -4.61
N ILE A 175 -15.80 12.27 -4.70
CA ILE A 175 -15.80 13.71 -4.41
C ILE A 175 -15.62 13.91 -2.90
N GLU A 176 -14.54 14.58 -2.52
CA GLU A 176 -14.25 14.94 -1.14
C GLU A 176 -14.68 16.39 -0.85
N PHE A 177 -15.10 16.63 0.39
CA PHE A 177 -15.33 17.98 0.89
C PHE A 177 -14.09 18.46 1.65
N ASN A 178 -13.36 19.40 1.05
CA ASN A 178 -12.11 19.93 1.59
C ASN A 178 -12.29 21.11 2.55
N GLY A 179 -13.53 21.37 2.99
CA GLY A 179 -13.86 22.55 3.78
C GLY A 179 -14.38 23.71 2.93
N LEU A 180 -14.80 24.77 3.62
CA LEU A 180 -15.19 26.03 3.03
C LEU A 180 -13.97 26.72 2.40
N SER A 181 -14.20 27.36 1.26
CA SER A 181 -13.14 27.96 0.46
C SER A 181 -12.66 29.29 1.04
N GLY A 182 -11.55 29.79 0.49
CA GLY A 182 -11.04 31.13 0.80
C GLY A 182 -12.02 32.27 0.46
N LEU A 183 -13.09 31.99 -0.31
CA LEU A 183 -14.14 32.96 -0.61
C LEU A 183 -14.95 33.31 0.65
N VAL A 184 -15.35 32.32 1.44
CA VAL A 184 -16.04 32.52 2.72
C VAL A 184 -15.15 33.30 3.68
N GLU A 185 -13.87 32.93 3.77
CA GLU A 185 -12.90 33.66 4.59
C GLU A 185 -12.76 35.13 4.16
N SER A 186 -12.65 35.38 2.85
CA SER A 186 -12.56 36.73 2.30
C SER A 186 -13.79 37.56 2.64
N GLU A 187 -14.99 36.98 2.54
CA GLU A 187 -16.22 37.70 2.81
C GLU A 187 -16.39 38.01 4.31
N ILE A 188 -16.04 37.08 5.20
CA ILE A 188 -16.00 37.34 6.65
C ILE A 188 -15.01 38.46 6.97
N LYS A 189 -13.83 38.48 6.33
CA LYS A 189 -12.85 39.57 6.51
C LYS A 189 -13.38 40.92 6.00
N LYS A 190 -14.19 40.95 4.93
CA LYS A 190 -14.83 42.18 4.44
C LYS A 190 -15.90 42.68 5.40
N LEU A 191 -16.69 41.78 6.01
CA LEU A 191 -17.67 42.17 7.03
C LEU A 191 -17.03 42.90 8.20
N ASN A 192 -15.87 42.43 8.66
CA ASN A 192 -15.16 43.07 9.77
C ASN A 192 -14.68 44.51 9.45
N LYS A 193 -14.66 44.91 8.18
CA LYS A 193 -14.24 46.25 7.72
C LYS A 193 -15.42 47.13 7.29
N LEU A 194 -16.66 46.66 7.43
CA LEU A 194 -17.83 47.31 6.83
C LEU A 194 -18.37 48.44 7.71
N LYS A 195 -18.36 49.67 7.16
CA LYS A 195 -18.93 50.87 7.78
C LYS A 195 -20.30 51.17 7.18
N ILE A 196 -21.35 51.22 8.02
CA ILE A 196 -22.73 51.51 7.57
C ILE A 196 -23.02 53.03 7.56
N LYS A 197 -22.05 53.87 7.95
CA LYS A 197 -22.20 55.33 8.11
C LYS A 197 -22.84 56.04 6.89
N ASN A 198 -22.57 55.57 5.68
CA ASN A 198 -23.10 56.18 4.45
C ASN A 198 -24.60 55.89 4.22
N LEU A 199 -25.12 54.76 4.71
CA LEU A 199 -26.54 54.40 4.65
C LEU A 199 -27.41 55.20 5.63
N MET A 200 -26.79 55.81 6.65
CA MET A 200 -27.49 56.42 7.80
C MET A 200 -27.51 57.95 7.80
N ARG A 201 -26.99 58.59 6.74
CA ARG A 201 -26.63 60.02 6.72
C ARG A 201 -27.81 61.00 6.74
N LYS A 202 -29.07 60.54 6.64
CA LYS A 202 -30.28 61.40 6.54
C LYS A 202 -31.54 60.91 7.29
N ARG A 203 -31.45 60.00 8.28
CA ARG A 203 -32.65 59.35 8.88
C ARG A 203 -32.82 59.63 10.38
N LYS A 204 -34.04 59.42 10.91
CA LYS A 204 -34.35 59.56 12.36
C LYS A 204 -33.72 58.43 13.17
N THR A 205 -33.47 58.63 14.47
CA THR A 205 -32.73 57.69 15.34
C THR A 205 -33.35 56.29 15.38
N ILE A 206 -34.68 56.18 15.48
CA ILE A 206 -35.41 54.89 15.50
C ILE A 206 -35.31 54.16 14.15
N GLU A 207 -35.31 54.91 13.03
CA GLU A 207 -35.12 54.34 11.69
C GLU A 207 -33.68 53.86 11.47
N LYS A 208 -32.68 54.49 12.11
CA LYS A 208 -31.27 54.07 12.00
C LYS A 208 -31.03 52.69 12.59
N ASP A 209 -31.66 52.38 13.72
CA ASP A 209 -31.51 51.09 14.40
C ASP A 209 -32.15 49.97 13.57
N SER A 210 -33.37 50.17 13.05
CA SER A 210 -34.03 49.16 12.21
C SER A 210 -33.28 48.89 10.90
N ILE A 211 -32.71 49.92 10.26
CA ILE A 211 -31.90 49.77 9.04
C ILE A 211 -30.59 49.04 9.33
N SER A 212 -29.97 49.31 10.48
CA SER A 212 -28.71 48.68 10.85
C SER A 212 -28.90 47.19 11.13
N VAL A 213 -29.98 46.81 11.82
CA VAL A 213 -30.37 45.42 12.05
C VAL A 213 -30.73 44.74 10.73
N ALA A 214 -31.50 45.38 9.85
CA ALA A 214 -31.83 44.84 8.54
C ALA A 214 -30.58 44.64 7.65
N ALA A 215 -29.63 45.58 7.67
CA ALA A 215 -28.38 45.47 6.95
C ALA A 215 -27.49 44.34 7.49
N LEU A 216 -27.47 44.16 8.82
CA LEU A 216 -26.79 43.05 9.47
C LEU A 216 -27.40 41.71 9.04
N ASN A 217 -28.71 41.54 9.18
CA ASN A 217 -29.41 40.30 8.80
C ASN A 217 -29.16 39.95 7.33
N LYS A 218 -29.27 40.92 6.42
CA LYS A 218 -28.96 40.71 4.99
C LYS A 218 -27.54 40.19 4.75
N LYS A 219 -26.57 40.62 5.57
CA LYS A 219 -25.18 40.16 5.47
C LYS A 219 -24.99 38.76 6.05
N ILE A 220 -25.69 38.44 7.12
CA ILE A 220 -25.72 37.10 7.69
C ILE A 220 -26.34 36.13 6.68
N ASP A 221 -27.49 36.47 6.11
CA ASP A 221 -28.18 35.65 5.11
C ASP A 221 -27.31 35.40 3.88
N TYR A 222 -26.60 36.43 3.40
CA TYR A 222 -25.67 36.29 2.29
C TYR A 222 -24.51 35.33 2.60
N LEU A 223 -23.93 35.39 3.81
CA LEU A 223 -22.90 34.42 4.21
C LEU A 223 -23.46 33.00 4.30
N THR A 224 -24.66 32.84 4.85
CA THR A 224 -25.33 31.53 4.92
C THR A 224 -25.60 30.97 3.52
N GLU A 225 -26.02 31.81 2.57
CA GLU A 225 -26.21 31.43 1.17
C GLU A 225 -24.89 31.07 0.48
N LEU A 226 -23.80 31.80 0.77
CA LEU A 226 -22.48 31.46 0.25
C LEU A 226 -22.03 30.08 0.75
N ILE A 227 -22.18 29.79 2.04
CA ILE A 227 -21.90 28.46 2.62
C ILE A 227 -22.74 27.39 1.94
N LEU A 228 -24.03 27.65 1.73
CA LEU A 228 -24.91 26.75 0.99
C LEU A 228 -24.35 26.42 -0.40
N THR A 229 -23.88 27.43 -1.14
CA THR A 229 -23.37 27.22 -2.50
C THR A 229 -22.08 26.39 -2.53
N GLU A 230 -21.27 26.41 -1.47
CA GLU A 230 -20.05 25.63 -1.39
C GLU A 230 -20.31 24.17 -0.97
N ILE A 231 -21.32 23.94 -0.12
CA ILE A 231 -21.66 22.61 0.39
C ILE A 231 -22.56 21.84 -0.58
N LYS A 232 -23.41 22.56 -1.32
CA LYS A 232 -24.39 21.97 -2.24
C LYS A 232 -23.79 21.02 -3.28
N PRO A 233 -22.64 21.28 -3.92
CA PRO A 233 -22.03 20.34 -4.87
C PRO A 233 -21.71 18.97 -4.24
N PHE A 234 -21.15 18.97 -3.03
CA PHE A 234 -20.86 17.74 -2.30
C PHE A 234 -22.16 16.99 -1.94
N ILE A 235 -23.15 17.68 -1.36
CA ILE A 235 -24.43 17.07 -0.97
C ILE A 235 -25.22 16.53 -2.17
N SER A 236 -25.10 17.22 -3.31
CA SER A 236 -25.79 16.87 -4.55
C SER A 236 -25.13 15.71 -5.30
N SER A 237 -23.92 15.31 -4.92
CA SER A 237 -23.26 14.12 -5.46
C SER A 237 -23.99 12.82 -5.08
N GLU A 238 -23.51 11.69 -5.61
CA GLU A 238 -23.96 10.35 -5.19
C GLU A 238 -23.48 10.05 -3.76
N LEU A 239 -24.12 10.68 -2.78
CA LEU A 239 -23.83 10.46 -1.38
C LEU A 239 -24.42 9.15 -0.86
N VAL A 240 -23.58 8.50 -0.07
CA VAL A 240 -23.92 7.33 0.73
C VAL A 240 -23.67 7.66 2.20
N GLU A 241 -24.42 7.00 3.08
CA GLU A 241 -24.32 7.18 4.53
C GLU A 241 -23.86 5.89 5.18
N GLN A 242 -22.99 6.03 6.19
CA GLN A 242 -22.50 4.91 6.99
C GLN A 242 -23.67 4.14 7.60
N TYR A 243 -23.74 2.84 7.30
CA TYR A 243 -24.78 1.94 7.77
C TYR A 243 -24.26 1.04 8.91
N ARG A 244 -23.18 0.30 8.66
CA ARG A 244 -22.55 -0.56 9.68
C ARG A 244 -21.04 -0.41 9.66
N LYS A 245 -20.44 -0.62 10.83
CA LYS A 245 -19.00 -0.65 11.03
C LYS A 245 -18.65 -1.92 11.80
N TYR A 246 -17.81 -2.76 11.20
CA TYR A 246 -17.25 -3.95 11.81
C TYR A 246 -15.79 -3.68 12.16
N VAL A 247 -15.42 -3.91 13.41
CA VAL A 247 -14.05 -3.74 13.90
C VAL A 247 -13.55 -5.11 14.31
N ILE A 248 -12.55 -5.61 13.59
CA ILE A 248 -11.95 -6.93 13.79
C ILE A 248 -10.51 -6.68 14.22
N THR A 249 -10.20 -6.94 15.47
CA THR A 249 -8.88 -6.67 16.03
C THR A 249 -8.03 -7.93 16.13
N GLU A 250 -6.72 -7.72 16.26
CA GLU A 250 -5.76 -8.76 16.61
C GLU A 250 -5.68 -9.94 15.62
N VAL A 251 -5.97 -9.71 14.33
CA VAL A 251 -5.94 -10.76 13.32
C VAL A 251 -4.50 -11.06 12.94
N LYS A 252 -4.06 -12.30 13.17
CA LYS A 252 -2.68 -12.72 12.93
C LYS A 252 -2.49 -13.17 11.49
N THR A 253 -1.38 -12.79 10.86
CA THR A 253 -0.96 -13.42 9.61
C THR A 253 -0.24 -14.74 9.89
N ARG A 254 -0.23 -15.62 8.89
CA ARG A 254 0.50 -16.88 8.95
C ARG A 254 1.97 -16.59 9.26
N LYS A 255 2.55 -17.37 10.18
CA LYS A 255 3.98 -17.33 10.41
C LYS A 255 4.65 -17.88 9.15
N GLY A 256 5.45 -17.05 8.51
CA GLY A 256 6.22 -17.45 7.34
C GLY A 256 7.10 -18.63 7.69
N ASN A 257 7.06 -19.66 6.85
CA ASN A 257 7.97 -20.79 7.00
C ASN A 257 9.42 -20.29 6.83
N PHE A 258 10.32 -20.73 7.70
CA PHE A 258 11.75 -20.47 7.48
C PHE A 258 12.20 -21.25 6.24
N THR A 259 12.49 -20.52 5.17
CA THR A 259 13.08 -21.07 3.95
C THR A 259 14.54 -20.67 3.87
N LEU A 260 15.38 -21.60 3.40
CA LEU A 260 16.74 -21.30 2.99
C LEU A 260 16.78 -21.34 1.47
N PRO A 261 17.09 -20.22 0.80
CA PRO A 261 17.22 -20.23 -0.65
C PRO A 261 18.45 -21.07 -1.02
N ILE A 262 18.21 -22.13 -1.79
CA ILE A 262 19.24 -22.98 -2.37
C ILE A 262 19.42 -22.55 -3.81
N ASN A 263 20.68 -22.39 -4.23
CA ASN A 263 21.02 -22.02 -5.60
C ASN A 263 21.81 -23.14 -6.28
N GLY A 264 21.49 -23.39 -7.56
CA GLY A 264 22.17 -24.36 -8.40
C GLY A 264 22.37 -23.80 -9.80
N GLY A 265 23.61 -23.79 -10.30
CA GLY A 265 23.94 -23.04 -11.52
C GLY A 265 25.27 -23.39 -12.15
N LEU A 266 25.63 -22.64 -13.19
CA LEU A 266 26.93 -22.73 -13.86
C LEU A 266 27.78 -21.52 -13.47
N TYR A 267 29.04 -21.78 -13.13
CA TYR A 267 30.00 -20.77 -12.70
C TYR A 267 31.21 -20.76 -13.62
N ALA A 268 31.53 -19.59 -14.16
CA ALA A 268 32.71 -19.34 -14.97
C ALA A 268 33.92 -19.07 -14.08
N TRP A 269 35.05 -19.61 -14.48
CA TRP A 269 36.32 -19.44 -13.79
C TRP A 269 37.47 -19.30 -14.78
N ASN A 270 38.53 -18.65 -14.33
CA ASN A 270 39.76 -18.49 -15.09
C ASN A 270 40.95 -18.70 -14.13
N LEU A 271 41.78 -19.70 -14.40
CA LEU A 271 42.97 -20.03 -13.61
C LEU A 271 44.19 -19.15 -13.99
N ASN A 272 44.09 -18.36 -15.07
CA ASN A 272 45.16 -17.47 -15.50
C ASN A 272 45.24 -16.24 -14.58
N SER A 273 46.38 -16.06 -13.91
CA SER A 273 46.67 -14.90 -13.07
C SER A 273 47.10 -13.65 -13.86
N ASN A 274 47.18 -13.71 -15.19
CA ASN A 274 47.66 -12.62 -16.05
C ASN A 274 46.62 -12.25 -17.13
N ILE A 275 46.14 -11.00 -17.09
CA ILE A 275 45.07 -10.47 -17.96
C ILE A 275 45.51 -10.42 -19.44
N ASN A 276 46.82 -10.38 -19.71
CA ASN A 276 47.37 -10.21 -21.05
C ASN A 276 47.61 -11.53 -21.81
N ASN A 277 47.34 -12.69 -21.20
CA ASN A 277 47.56 -13.98 -21.86
C ASN A 277 46.46 -14.99 -21.44
N VAL A 278 45.26 -14.82 -21.99
CA VAL A 278 44.13 -15.71 -21.72
C VAL A 278 44.23 -16.93 -22.63
N SER A 279 44.73 -18.04 -22.10
CA SER A 279 44.61 -19.34 -22.75
C SER A 279 43.20 -19.92 -22.54
N PHE A 280 42.57 -20.41 -23.61
CA PHE A 280 41.26 -21.08 -23.54
C PHE A 280 41.29 -22.35 -22.67
N SER A 281 42.45 -22.99 -22.52
CA SER A 281 42.63 -24.21 -21.73
C SER A 281 42.53 -24.00 -20.21
N ASN A 282 42.63 -22.76 -19.73
CA ASN A 282 42.60 -22.42 -18.31
C ASN A 282 41.31 -21.66 -17.93
N THR A 283 40.30 -21.76 -18.77
CA THR A 283 38.98 -21.17 -18.57
C THR A 283 37.91 -22.24 -18.71
N GLY A 284 36.90 -22.20 -17.84
CA GLY A 284 35.84 -23.20 -17.88
C GLY A 284 34.55 -22.73 -17.24
N LEU A 285 33.51 -23.54 -17.45
CA LEU A 285 32.22 -23.45 -16.79
C LEU A 285 32.01 -24.73 -15.99
N THR A 286 31.71 -24.59 -14.70
CA THR A 286 31.48 -25.74 -13.83
C THR A 286 30.19 -25.57 -13.06
N PRO A 287 29.35 -26.63 -12.97
CA PRO A 287 28.17 -26.59 -12.13
C PRO A 287 28.54 -26.36 -10.66
N GLY A 288 27.71 -25.63 -9.94
CA GLY A 288 27.87 -25.38 -8.52
C GLY A 288 26.53 -25.35 -7.81
N VAL A 289 26.55 -25.74 -6.53
CA VAL A 289 25.39 -25.71 -5.65
C VAL A 289 25.75 -24.99 -4.36
N GLY A 290 24.79 -24.26 -3.81
CA GLY A 290 25.01 -23.47 -2.62
C GLY A 290 23.72 -22.97 -2.01
N PHE A 291 23.86 -22.09 -1.03
CA PHE A 291 22.75 -21.39 -0.40
C PHE A 291 22.97 -19.88 -0.48
N THR A 292 21.88 -19.14 -0.37
CA THR A 292 21.90 -17.68 -0.38
C THR A 292 21.49 -17.16 0.99
N LEU A 293 22.25 -16.19 1.49
CA LEU A 293 21.90 -15.34 2.62
C LEU A 293 21.30 -14.03 2.07
N PRO A 294 19.96 -13.89 2.03
CA PRO A 294 19.32 -12.69 1.48
C PRO A 294 19.49 -11.51 2.43
N PHE A 295 19.79 -10.32 1.89
CA PHE A 295 19.78 -9.09 2.67
C PHE A 295 18.36 -8.50 2.74
N LYS A 296 17.98 -7.94 3.90
CA LYS A 296 16.63 -7.40 4.18
C LYS A 296 16.20 -6.19 3.33
N ARG A 297 17.05 -5.65 2.45
CA ARG A 297 16.77 -4.44 1.66
C ARG A 297 16.52 -4.81 0.20
N SER A 298 15.31 -4.56 -0.29
CA SER A 298 15.05 -4.42 -1.73
C SER A 298 15.48 -3.03 -2.17
N PHE A 299 16.16 -2.94 -3.32
CA PHE A 299 16.50 -1.66 -3.93
C PHE A 299 15.73 -1.54 -5.24
N SER A 300 15.05 -0.42 -5.43
CA SER A 300 14.39 -0.09 -6.70
C SER A 300 15.36 0.73 -7.55
N VAL A 301 15.70 0.23 -8.74
CA VAL A 301 16.48 0.98 -9.73
C VAL A 301 15.60 1.17 -10.96
N LYS A 302 15.28 2.43 -11.29
CA LYS A 302 14.50 2.84 -12.47
C LYS A 302 13.18 2.07 -12.68
N GLY A 303 12.38 1.91 -11.62
CA GLY A 303 11.03 1.32 -11.72
C GLY A 303 10.97 -0.19 -11.94
N LYS A 304 12.12 -0.88 -11.98
CA LYS A 304 12.18 -2.35 -11.95
C LYS A 304 12.61 -2.78 -10.56
N SER A 305 11.78 -3.58 -9.90
CA SER A 305 12.08 -4.15 -8.59
C SER A 305 13.21 -5.17 -8.76
N ILE A 306 14.42 -4.82 -8.35
CA ILE A 306 15.52 -5.78 -8.22
C ILE A 306 15.27 -6.50 -6.89
N SER A 307 14.72 -7.70 -6.99
CA SER A 307 14.46 -8.54 -5.83
C SER A 307 15.77 -9.06 -5.23
N SER A 308 15.86 -8.96 -3.89
CA SER A 308 16.77 -9.69 -3.00
C SER A 308 18.26 -9.75 -3.41
N LEU A 309 18.99 -8.65 -3.20
CA LEU A 309 20.45 -8.72 -3.07
C LEU A 309 20.81 -9.69 -1.95
N GLY A 310 21.80 -10.55 -2.17
CA GLY A 310 22.24 -11.50 -1.13
C GLY A 310 23.59 -12.13 -1.42
N LEU A 311 24.17 -12.72 -0.39
CA LEU A 311 25.44 -13.42 -0.44
C LEU A 311 25.22 -14.91 -0.72
N SER A 312 25.69 -15.39 -1.86
CA SER A 312 25.67 -16.78 -2.28
C SER A 312 26.96 -17.48 -1.83
N LEU A 313 26.84 -18.59 -1.13
CA LEU A 313 27.96 -19.43 -0.69
C LEU A 313 27.73 -20.86 -1.15
N GLY A 314 28.75 -21.53 -1.68
CA GLY A 314 28.59 -22.89 -2.15
C GLY A 314 29.86 -23.55 -2.64
N VAL A 315 29.68 -24.69 -3.30
CA VAL A 315 30.75 -25.54 -3.83
C VAL A 315 30.51 -25.84 -5.30
N LEU A 316 31.59 -25.92 -6.07
CA LEU A 316 31.53 -26.44 -7.43
C LEU A 316 31.48 -27.97 -7.39
N THR A 317 30.74 -28.59 -8.31
CA THR A 317 30.51 -30.05 -8.30
C THR A 317 31.75 -30.84 -8.73
N ASN A 318 32.65 -30.19 -9.48
CA ASN A 318 33.86 -30.81 -10.01
C ASN A 318 35.10 -29.99 -9.61
N LYS A 319 36.24 -30.70 -9.52
CA LYS A 319 37.57 -30.08 -9.44
C LYS A 319 37.85 -29.28 -10.71
N LEU A 320 38.60 -28.20 -10.59
CA LEU A 320 39.07 -27.47 -11.78
C LEU A 320 40.35 -28.14 -12.26
N GLU A 321 40.53 -28.21 -13.57
CA GLU A 321 41.72 -28.78 -14.19
C GLU A 321 42.31 -27.71 -15.11
N ASP A 322 43.61 -27.46 -14.99
CA ASP A 322 44.31 -26.58 -15.93
C ASP A 322 44.74 -27.32 -17.19
N GLY A 323 45.27 -26.58 -18.18
CA GLY A 323 45.74 -27.15 -19.44
C GLY A 323 46.91 -28.15 -19.29
N ASN A 324 47.54 -28.25 -18.11
CA ASN A 324 48.60 -29.19 -17.80
C ASN A 324 48.09 -30.44 -17.07
N GLY A 325 46.81 -30.48 -16.69
CA GLY A 325 46.18 -31.58 -15.96
C GLY A 325 46.23 -31.43 -14.44
N ASP A 326 46.72 -30.31 -13.90
CA ASP A 326 46.76 -30.09 -12.45
C ASP A 326 45.36 -29.81 -11.91
N ARG A 327 45.03 -30.43 -10.77
CA ARG A 327 43.70 -30.35 -10.17
C ARG A 327 43.64 -29.33 -9.04
N TYR A 328 42.62 -28.50 -9.09
CA TYR A 328 42.37 -27.44 -8.12
C TYR A 328 41.07 -27.65 -7.36
N GLY A 329 41.14 -27.49 -6.04
CA GLY A 329 40.02 -27.56 -5.10
C GLY A 329 40.41 -26.99 -3.74
N THR A 330 39.50 -26.95 -2.77
CA THR A 330 39.89 -26.51 -1.42
C THR A 330 40.52 -27.63 -0.61
N PRO A 331 41.46 -27.34 0.31
CA PRO A 331 42.17 -28.38 1.08
C PRO A 331 41.26 -29.30 1.91
N THR A 332 40.12 -28.78 2.40
CA THR A 332 39.26 -29.52 3.33
C THR A 332 38.26 -30.42 2.64
N ILE A 333 37.64 -29.97 1.55
CA ILE A 333 36.55 -30.71 0.87
C ILE A 333 36.91 -31.13 -0.56
N ASN A 334 38.14 -30.88 -1.00
CA ASN A 334 38.68 -31.21 -2.33
C ASN A 334 37.89 -30.66 -3.52
N LEU A 335 36.96 -29.73 -3.27
CA LEU A 335 36.13 -29.05 -4.25
C LEU A 335 36.33 -27.54 -4.13
N PRO A 336 36.28 -26.78 -5.24
CA PRO A 336 36.31 -25.32 -5.18
C PRO A 336 35.12 -24.78 -4.39
N VAL A 337 35.38 -23.82 -3.50
CA VAL A 337 34.34 -23.11 -2.74
C VAL A 337 34.17 -21.72 -3.31
N TYR A 338 32.94 -21.26 -3.52
CA TYR A 338 32.67 -19.89 -3.95
C TYR A 338 31.97 -19.06 -2.88
N GLY A 339 32.27 -17.76 -2.91
CA GLY A 339 31.48 -16.73 -2.26
C GLY A 339 31.20 -15.61 -3.26
N ALA A 340 29.93 -15.30 -3.48
CA ALA A 340 29.51 -14.34 -4.50
C ALA A 340 28.35 -13.47 -4.03
N LEU A 341 28.37 -12.20 -4.45
CA LEU A 341 27.20 -11.34 -4.33
C LEU A 341 26.31 -11.55 -5.55
N GLY A 342 25.02 -11.73 -5.31
CA GLY A 342 24.07 -12.00 -6.39
C GLY A 342 22.80 -11.19 -6.29
N VAL A 343 22.15 -11.03 -7.44
CA VAL A 343 20.86 -10.38 -7.60
C VAL A 343 19.91 -11.30 -8.35
N ASN A 344 18.64 -11.32 -7.92
CA ASN A 344 17.61 -12.12 -8.59
C ASN A 344 16.95 -11.31 -9.71
N ILE A 345 16.88 -11.93 -10.87
CA ILE A 345 16.16 -11.49 -12.05
C ILE A 345 14.99 -12.47 -12.26
N PHE A 346 13.79 -11.95 -12.51
CA PHE A 346 12.57 -12.75 -12.70
C PHE A 346 12.24 -13.72 -11.55
N ARG A 347 12.62 -13.37 -10.31
CA ARG A 347 12.38 -14.12 -9.05
C ARG A 347 13.07 -15.49 -8.92
N VAL A 348 13.51 -16.13 -10.01
CA VAL A 348 14.11 -17.48 -9.97
C VAL A 348 15.52 -17.56 -10.56
N ILE A 349 15.93 -16.61 -11.40
CA ILE A 349 17.28 -16.61 -12.00
C ILE A 349 18.16 -15.67 -11.20
N ARG A 350 19.26 -16.17 -10.66
CA ARG A 350 20.24 -15.40 -9.91
C ARG A 350 21.50 -15.22 -10.73
N VAL A 351 21.96 -13.97 -10.85
CA VAL A 351 23.27 -13.64 -11.40
C VAL A 351 24.21 -13.39 -10.24
N ASN A 352 25.30 -14.14 -10.17
CA ASN A 352 26.30 -14.12 -9.11
C ASN A 352 27.62 -13.58 -9.65
N ALA A 353 28.29 -12.70 -8.89
CA ALA A 353 29.65 -12.27 -9.15
C ALA A 353 30.45 -12.34 -7.85
N GLY A 354 31.62 -12.97 -7.89
CA GLY A 354 32.34 -13.29 -6.66
C GLY A 354 33.72 -13.86 -6.87
N VAL A 355 34.14 -14.64 -5.88
CA VAL A 355 35.45 -15.28 -5.83
C VAL A 355 35.32 -16.78 -5.59
N LEU A 356 36.18 -17.55 -6.24
CA LEU A 356 36.44 -18.96 -6.00
C LEU A 356 37.71 -19.10 -5.19
N MET A 357 37.63 -19.90 -4.14
CA MET A 357 38.77 -20.29 -3.32
C MET A 357 39.22 -21.68 -3.76
N VAL A 358 40.49 -21.78 -4.18
CA VAL A 358 41.09 -23.04 -4.63
C VAL A 358 42.55 -23.15 -4.17
N SER A 359 43.06 -24.37 -4.11
CA SER A 359 44.46 -24.73 -3.93
C SER A 359 44.79 -25.84 -4.93
N ASN A 360 46.07 -25.95 -5.32
CA ASN A 360 46.53 -27.09 -6.13
C ASN A 360 46.55 -28.33 -5.21
N LEU A 361 45.80 -29.37 -5.59
CA LEU A 361 45.66 -30.60 -4.80
C LEU A 361 46.82 -31.57 -5.04
N ASP A 362 47.48 -31.48 -6.19
CA ASP A 362 48.59 -32.34 -6.58
C ASP A 362 49.94 -31.83 -6.04
N ASN A 363 49.99 -30.57 -5.59
CA ASN A 363 51.12 -30.00 -4.85
C ASN A 363 50.65 -29.29 -3.56
N PRO A 364 50.64 -29.98 -2.40
CA PRO A 364 50.08 -29.47 -1.14
C PRO A 364 50.88 -28.32 -0.51
N THR A 365 52.06 -27.99 -1.04
CA THR A 365 52.84 -26.81 -0.61
C THR A 365 52.33 -25.50 -1.22
N ASN A 366 51.39 -25.58 -2.17
CA ASN A 366 50.93 -24.42 -2.92
C ASN A 366 49.92 -23.60 -2.12
N LYS A 367 50.06 -22.26 -2.20
CA LYS A 367 49.23 -21.32 -1.45
C LYS A 367 47.79 -21.30 -1.98
N LEU A 368 46.85 -20.99 -1.08
CA LEU A 368 45.45 -20.72 -1.42
C LEU A 368 45.36 -19.59 -2.46
N LYS A 369 44.63 -19.83 -3.54
CA LYS A 369 44.36 -18.88 -4.63
C LYS A 369 42.90 -18.45 -4.60
N PHE A 370 42.67 -17.17 -4.91
CA PHE A 370 41.34 -16.60 -5.11
C PHE A 370 41.17 -16.19 -6.56
N LEU A 371 40.18 -16.77 -7.24
CA LEU A 371 39.90 -16.52 -8.64
C LEU A 371 38.59 -15.74 -8.76
N PRO A 372 38.49 -14.73 -9.64
CA PRO A 372 37.20 -14.13 -9.93
C PRO A 372 36.27 -15.16 -10.57
N THR A 373 34.98 -15.10 -10.24
CA THR A 373 33.95 -15.97 -10.82
C THR A 373 32.67 -15.20 -11.11
N PHE A 374 31.98 -15.61 -12.18
CA PHE A 374 30.64 -15.15 -12.53
C PHE A 374 29.76 -16.36 -12.75
N GLY A 375 28.54 -16.34 -12.22
CA GLY A 375 27.63 -17.48 -12.30
C GLY A 375 26.20 -17.08 -12.62
N ILE A 376 25.49 -18.00 -13.26
CA ILE A 376 24.04 -17.94 -13.44
C ILE A 376 23.47 -19.18 -12.76
N ALA A 377 22.57 -18.97 -11.81
CA ALA A 377 21.97 -20.03 -11.01
C ALA A 377 20.45 -19.91 -10.98
N LEU A 378 19.77 -21.04 -10.81
CA LEU A 378 18.39 -21.08 -10.39
C LEU A 378 18.37 -21.04 -8.86
N GLU A 379 17.59 -20.14 -8.28
CA GLU A 379 17.35 -20.04 -6.84
C GLU A 379 15.96 -20.57 -6.52
N LEU A 380 15.90 -21.50 -5.56
CA LEU A 380 14.68 -22.11 -5.07
C LEU A 380 14.64 -21.99 -3.55
N ASP A 381 13.52 -21.52 -3.01
CA ASP A 381 13.29 -21.47 -1.57
C ASP A 381 12.98 -22.87 -1.03
N ALA A 382 13.95 -23.50 -0.37
CA ALA A 382 13.75 -24.80 0.25
C ALA A 382 13.28 -24.63 1.70
N TRP A 383 12.16 -25.27 2.04
CA TRP A 383 11.70 -25.36 3.42
C TRP A 383 12.55 -26.37 4.19
N ILE A 384 13.23 -25.92 5.26
CA ILE A 384 14.13 -26.78 6.05
C ILE A 384 13.40 -27.48 7.21
N GLY A 385 12.08 -27.27 7.37
CA GLY A 385 11.31 -28.04 8.36
C GLY A 385 11.77 -27.83 9.80
N VAL A 386 12.47 -26.74 10.10
CA VAL A 386 12.90 -26.42 11.47
C VAL A 386 11.64 -26.14 12.29
N ARG A 387 11.19 -27.16 13.03
CA ARG A 387 10.16 -27.00 14.06
C ARG A 387 10.70 -26.03 15.10
N LYS A 388 9.98 -24.94 15.32
CA LYS A 388 10.27 -23.99 16.39
C LYS A 388 9.37 -24.28 17.57
#